data_AF-A0A838Z2R0-F1
#
_entry.id   AF-A0A838Z2R0-F1
#
_cell.length_a   1.000
_cell.length_b   1.000
_cell.length_c   1.000
_cell.angle_alpha   90.00
_cell.angle_beta   90.00
_cell.angle_gamma   90.00
#
_symmetry.space_group_name_H-M   'P 1'
#
loop_
_entity.id
_entity.type
_entity.pdbx_description
1 polymer ?
#
loop_
_entity_poly.entity_id
_entity_poly.type
_entity_poly.pdbx_seq_one_letter_code
_entity_poly.pdbx_strand_id
1 'polypeptide(L)'
;MDGIEFIFLPCLDTGAFELSQEEEIENLLAEEERIIRDKVYPELEWPTLQLIQKRLGYIPRPYLTFPVEPDLRHDYHRYICGNIDLDDLYFKTDELLKVIRNWDLHSDYQLLANPSVCEYFQKNYLFYMQKAYDRISLHLGYKPDHAHSLAAQIWLGQILSKEHIILPATLTPYDYRALSSVRYKELLMTEGEEAANHSPLLAMQAII
;
A
#
# COMPACT_ATOMS: atom_id res chain seq x y z
N MET A 1 -47.30 -11.68 -31.99
CA MET A 1 -47.92 -10.36 -31.77
C MET A 1 -48.76 -10.54 -30.52
N ASP A 2 -48.39 -10.11 -29.33
CA ASP A 2 -47.46 -9.08 -28.85
C ASP A 2 -46.91 -9.57 -27.50
N GLY A 3 -45.63 -9.41 -27.18
CA GLY A 3 -45.13 -8.17 -26.59
C GLY A 3 -44.80 -8.42 -25.10
N ILE A 4 -43.76 -9.23 -24.83
CA ILE A 4 -43.19 -9.34 -23.49
C ILE A 4 -42.19 -8.17 -23.37
N GLU A 5 -42.60 -7.10 -22.71
CA GLU A 5 -41.69 -6.05 -22.27
C GLU A 5 -40.70 -6.66 -21.28
N PHE A 6 -39.47 -6.85 -21.76
CA PHE A 6 -38.32 -7.04 -20.89
C PHE A 6 -38.13 -5.76 -20.08
N ILE A 7 -38.48 -5.82 -18.80
CA ILE A 7 -38.02 -4.84 -17.82
C ILE A 7 -36.50 -4.94 -17.81
N PHE A 8 -35.86 -3.92 -18.38
CA PHE A 8 -34.44 -3.67 -18.24
C PHE A 8 -34.18 -3.40 -16.75
N LEU A 9 -33.84 -4.45 -16.00
CA LEU A 9 -33.22 -4.29 -14.69
C LEU A 9 -31.87 -3.60 -14.94
N PRO A 10 -31.61 -2.42 -14.34
CA PRO A 10 -30.31 -1.81 -14.44
C PRO A 10 -29.29 -2.82 -13.93
N CYS A 11 -28.25 -3.03 -14.75
CA CYS A 11 -27.05 -3.77 -14.41
C CYS A 11 -26.62 -3.31 -13.01
N LEU A 12 -26.78 -4.19 -12.01
CA LEU A 12 -26.42 -3.88 -10.64
C LEU A 12 -24.91 -3.67 -10.63
N ASP A 13 -24.56 -2.40 -10.46
CA ASP A 13 -23.23 -1.87 -10.21
C ASP A 13 -22.81 -2.27 -8.78
N THR A 14 -22.70 -3.58 -8.52
CA THR A 14 -22.36 -4.10 -7.20
C THR A 14 -20.93 -3.74 -6.81
N GLY A 15 -20.05 -3.42 -7.78
CA GLY A 15 -18.71 -2.92 -7.51
C GLY A 15 -18.68 -1.46 -7.05
N ALA A 16 -19.55 -0.59 -7.57
CA ALA A 16 -19.58 0.81 -7.18
C ALA A 16 -20.28 1.05 -5.82
N PHE A 17 -21.22 0.18 -5.42
CA PHE A 17 -21.98 0.34 -4.19
C PHE A 17 -21.19 -0.08 -2.92
N GLU A 18 -20.29 -1.07 -3.03
CA GLU A 18 -19.40 -1.44 -1.90
C GLU A 18 -18.23 -0.46 -1.74
N LEU A 19 -17.67 0.04 -2.86
CA LEU A 19 -16.65 1.11 -2.84
C LEU A 19 -17.16 2.40 -2.19
N SER A 20 -18.43 2.77 -2.37
CA SER A 20 -18.96 4.03 -1.83
C SER A 20 -19.16 4.00 -0.30
N GLN A 21 -19.40 2.83 0.31
CA GLN A 21 -19.53 2.71 1.77
C GLN A 21 -18.16 2.64 2.47
N GLU A 22 -17.17 2.00 1.85
CA GLU A 22 -15.79 2.02 2.34
C GLU A 22 -15.20 3.44 2.25
N GLU A 23 -15.41 4.16 1.14
CA GLU A 23 -15.01 5.57 1.01
C GLU A 23 -15.68 6.48 2.05
N GLU A 24 -16.95 6.24 2.40
CA GLU A 24 -17.70 7.05 3.37
C GLU A 24 -17.24 6.77 4.83
N ILE A 25 -16.91 5.52 5.17
CA ILE A 25 -16.33 5.15 6.47
C ILE A 25 -14.87 5.62 6.58
N GLU A 26 -14.07 5.48 5.52
CA GLU A 26 -12.71 6.04 5.44
C GLU A 26 -12.74 7.56 5.64
N ASN A 27 -13.72 8.26 5.06
CA ASN A 27 -13.87 9.71 5.22
C ASN A 27 -14.26 10.14 6.64
N LEU A 28 -15.09 9.37 7.34
CA LEU A 28 -15.50 9.69 8.72
C LEU A 28 -14.40 9.42 9.74
N LEU A 29 -13.71 8.28 9.66
CA LEU A 29 -12.57 7.98 10.53
C LEU A 29 -11.40 8.95 10.28
N ALA A 30 -11.20 9.36 9.02
CA ALA A 30 -10.19 10.36 8.68
C ALA A 30 -10.47 11.75 9.28
N GLU A 31 -11.72 12.11 9.59
CA GLU A 31 -12.05 13.43 10.14
C GLU A 31 -11.53 13.61 11.58
N GLU A 32 -11.80 12.64 12.46
CA GLU A 32 -11.35 12.69 13.86
C GLU A 32 -9.82 12.63 13.95
N GLU A 33 -9.20 11.75 13.16
CA GLU A 33 -7.74 11.64 13.09
C GLU A 33 -7.08 12.90 12.52
N ARG A 34 -7.72 13.56 11.54
CA ARG A 34 -7.24 14.84 11.00
C ARG A 34 -7.24 15.93 12.08
N ILE A 35 -8.27 16.00 12.92
CA ILE A 35 -8.32 16.97 14.03
C ILE A 35 -7.16 16.77 15.02
N ILE A 36 -6.79 15.52 15.31
CA ILE A 36 -5.67 15.20 16.20
C ILE A 36 -4.35 15.58 15.52
N ARG A 37 -4.18 15.15 14.26
CA ARG A 37 -3.01 15.44 13.42
C ARG A 37 -2.74 16.93 13.28
N ASP A 38 -3.76 17.75 13.13
CA ASP A 38 -3.62 19.21 12.98
C ASP A 38 -3.13 19.89 14.27
N LYS A 39 -3.19 19.21 15.42
CA LYS A 39 -2.76 19.73 16.74
C LYS A 39 -1.35 19.31 17.13
N VAL A 40 -0.84 18.21 16.57
CA VAL A 40 0.46 17.64 16.96
C VAL A 40 1.54 18.11 16.00
N TYR A 41 2.35 19.08 16.45
CA TYR A 41 3.51 19.63 15.74
C TYR A 41 3.29 19.79 14.22
N PRO A 42 2.30 20.59 13.78
CA PRO A 42 1.92 20.68 12.36
C PRO A 42 3.09 21.07 11.44
N GLU A 43 4.05 21.83 11.96
CA GLU A 43 5.29 22.18 11.27
C GLU A 43 6.18 20.98 10.91
N LEU A 44 5.98 19.84 11.56
CA LEU A 44 6.73 18.60 11.36
C LEU A 44 6.07 17.62 10.38
N GLU A 45 4.94 17.97 9.75
CA GLU A 45 4.26 17.12 8.76
C GLU A 45 5.21 16.67 7.65
N TRP A 46 5.79 17.63 6.93
CA TRP A 46 6.63 17.33 5.79
C TRP A 46 7.90 16.56 6.17
N PRO A 47 8.67 16.97 7.20
CA PRO A 47 9.79 16.17 7.70
C PRO A 47 9.42 14.73 8.06
N THR A 48 8.23 14.52 8.62
CA THR A 48 7.75 13.20 9.02
C THR A 48 7.38 12.36 7.81
N LEU A 49 6.69 12.93 6.81
CA LEU A 49 6.41 12.23 5.55
C LEU A 49 7.70 11.84 4.80
N GLN A 50 8.72 12.71 4.83
CA GLN A 50 10.04 12.39 4.27
C GLN A 50 10.73 11.25 5.03
N LEU A 51 10.60 11.21 6.37
CA LEU A 51 11.10 10.11 7.18
C LEU A 51 10.39 8.78 6.82
N ILE A 52 9.06 8.80 6.72
CA ILE A 52 8.25 7.65 6.27
C ILE A 52 8.73 7.18 4.90
N GLN A 53 8.78 8.07 3.91
CA GLN A 53 9.18 7.71 2.55
C GLN A 53 10.60 7.15 2.50
N LYS A 54 11.54 7.73 3.26
CA LYS A 54 12.93 7.27 3.29
C LYS A 54 13.06 5.87 3.91
N ARG A 55 12.33 5.60 5.00
CA ARG A 55 12.42 4.33 5.76
C ARG A 55 11.59 3.22 5.14
N LEU A 56 10.40 3.53 4.64
CA LEU A 56 9.48 2.56 4.03
C LEU A 56 9.71 2.39 2.52
N GLY A 57 10.27 3.41 1.86
CA GLY A 57 10.48 3.47 0.41
C GLY A 57 9.33 4.11 -0.36
N TYR A 58 8.17 4.28 0.28
CA TYR A 58 6.99 4.91 -0.30
C TYR A 58 6.13 5.59 0.78
N ILE A 59 5.17 6.42 0.35
CA ILE A 59 4.18 7.04 1.24
C ILE A 59 2.88 6.24 1.12
N PRO A 60 2.38 5.60 2.19
CA PRO A 60 1.10 4.90 2.19
C PRO A 60 -0.08 5.85 1.98
N ARG A 61 -1.28 5.29 1.77
CA ARG A 61 -2.50 6.08 1.61
C ARG A 61 -2.77 6.94 2.86
N PRO A 62 -3.29 8.17 2.71
CA PRO A 62 -3.46 9.10 3.83
C PRO A 62 -4.17 8.49 5.05
N TYR A 63 -5.28 7.79 4.85
CA TYR A 63 -6.05 7.17 5.94
C TYR A 63 -5.30 6.07 6.70
N LEU A 64 -4.28 5.45 6.10
CA LEU A 64 -3.41 4.49 6.80
C LEU A 64 -2.30 5.20 7.59
N THR A 65 -1.92 6.39 7.13
CA THR A 65 -0.88 7.20 7.79
C THR A 65 -1.42 8.06 8.92
N PHE A 66 -2.64 8.59 8.80
CA PHE A 66 -3.25 9.50 9.77
C PHE A 66 -3.31 8.97 11.22
N PRO A 67 -3.58 7.68 11.48
CA PRO A 67 -3.60 7.17 12.85
C PRO A 67 -2.22 7.17 13.52
N VAL A 68 -1.13 7.10 12.74
CA VAL A 68 0.24 6.83 13.25
C VAL A 68 1.16 8.04 13.11
N GLU A 69 0.89 8.90 12.12
CA GLU A 69 1.73 10.04 11.80
C GLU A 69 1.87 11.08 12.94
N PRO A 70 0.86 11.34 13.79
CA PRO A 70 1.03 12.18 14.99
C PRO A 70 2.08 11.64 15.98
N ASP A 71 2.13 10.32 16.19
CA ASP A 71 3.13 9.69 17.07
C ASP A 71 4.53 9.82 16.48
N LEU A 72 4.65 9.65 15.16
CA LEU A 72 5.92 9.86 14.45
C LEU A 72 6.39 11.32 14.57
N ARG A 73 5.49 12.31 14.45
CA ARG A 73 5.83 13.72 14.69
C ARG A 73 6.29 13.95 16.12
N HIS A 74 5.63 13.32 17.09
CA HIS A 74 6.01 13.42 18.49
C HIS A 74 7.43 12.88 18.74
N ASP A 75 7.76 11.71 18.20
CA ASP A 75 9.11 11.14 18.32
C ASP A 75 10.15 11.98 17.56
N TYR A 76 9.81 12.52 16.38
CA TYR A 76 10.68 13.45 15.65
C TYR A 76 10.96 14.71 16.48
N HIS A 77 9.93 15.32 17.07
CA HIS A 77 10.10 16.48 17.95
C HIS A 77 11.00 16.15 19.14
N ARG A 78 10.82 14.99 19.77
CA ARG A 78 11.70 14.52 20.86
C ARG A 78 13.16 14.42 20.41
N TYR A 79 13.43 13.94 19.20
CA TYR A 79 14.78 13.91 18.63
C TYR A 79 15.35 15.31 18.42
N ILE A 80 14.58 16.24 17.84
CA ILE A 80 15.01 17.64 17.64
C ILE A 80 15.36 18.31 18.97
N CYS A 81 14.62 18.02 20.03
CA CYS A 81 14.88 18.53 21.38
C CYS A 81 16.02 17.82 22.13
N GLY A 82 16.59 16.74 21.57
CA GLY A 82 17.64 15.94 22.21
C GLY A 82 17.14 15.00 23.32
N ASN A 83 15.86 14.67 23.34
CA ASN A 83 15.24 13.77 24.33
C ASN A 83 15.38 12.27 23.97
N ILE A 84 15.68 11.97 22.70
CA ILE A 84 16.04 10.66 22.18
C ILE A 84 17.15 10.86 21.16
N ASP A 85 17.98 9.84 20.94
CA ASP A 85 18.98 9.87 19.87
C ASP A 85 18.39 9.41 18.52
N LEU A 86 19.24 9.40 17.49
CA LEU A 86 18.83 9.05 16.14
C LEU A 86 18.48 7.56 15.99
N ASP A 87 19.18 6.69 16.73
CA ASP A 87 18.97 5.25 16.67
C ASP A 87 17.63 4.89 17.32
N ASP A 88 17.30 5.53 18.45
CA ASP A 88 15.99 5.44 19.10
C ASP A 88 14.86 5.94 18.18
N LEU A 89 15.06 7.07 17.50
CA LEU A 89 14.07 7.58 16.52
C LEU A 89 13.83 6.56 15.41
N TYR A 90 14.90 6.00 14.84
CA TYR A 90 14.79 5.02 13.76
C TYR A 90 14.16 3.71 14.20
N PHE A 91 14.51 3.20 15.39
CA PHE A 91 13.90 2.00 15.94
C PHE A 91 12.39 2.16 16.10
N LYS A 92 11.94 3.23 16.76
CA LYS A 92 10.51 3.49 16.97
C LYS A 92 9.76 3.73 15.66
N THR A 93 10.39 4.48 14.75
CA THR A 93 9.83 4.73 13.42
C THR A 93 9.61 3.41 12.68
N ASP A 94 10.57 2.50 12.69
CA ASP A 94 10.45 1.22 12.00
C ASP A 94 9.32 0.35 12.54
N GLU A 95 9.17 0.29 13.87
CA GLU A 95 8.09 -0.48 14.49
C GLU A 95 6.72 0.04 14.04
N LEU A 96 6.53 1.36 14.02
CA LEU A 96 5.32 1.99 13.52
C LEU A 96 5.12 1.78 12.01
N LEU A 97 6.19 1.88 11.21
CA LEU A 97 6.13 1.69 9.77
C LEU A 97 5.82 0.24 9.37
N LYS A 98 6.26 -0.76 10.16
CA LYS A 98 5.84 -2.16 9.96
C LYS A 98 4.33 -2.28 10.11
N VAL A 99 3.73 -1.66 11.13
CA VAL A 99 2.28 -1.65 11.33
C VAL A 99 1.55 -1.06 10.12
N ILE A 100 1.95 0.15 9.68
CA ILE A 100 1.33 0.82 8.53
C ILE A 100 1.50 -0.01 7.24
N ARG A 101 2.69 -0.57 7.00
CA ARG A 101 2.95 -1.47 5.87
C ARG A 101 2.00 -2.65 5.90
N ASN A 102 1.86 -3.31 7.06
CA ASN A 102 1.03 -4.51 7.17
C ASN A 102 -0.44 -4.18 6.87
N TRP A 103 -0.95 -3.05 7.37
CA TRP A 103 -2.29 -2.57 7.04
C TRP A 103 -2.46 -2.27 5.54
N ASP A 104 -1.50 -1.56 4.93
CA ASP A 104 -1.53 -1.23 3.51
C ASP A 104 -1.52 -2.48 2.61
N LEU A 105 -0.76 -3.50 2.99
CA LEU A 105 -0.69 -4.75 2.26
C LEU A 105 -1.88 -5.66 2.54
N HIS A 106 -2.48 -5.60 3.73
CA HIS A 106 -3.62 -6.42 4.10
C HIS A 106 -4.85 -6.14 3.23
N SER A 107 -5.11 -4.87 2.91
CA SER A 107 -6.22 -4.49 2.04
C SER A 107 -6.12 -5.10 0.64
N ASP A 108 -4.90 -5.23 0.10
CA ASP A 108 -4.68 -5.79 -1.22
C ASP A 108 -5.08 -7.29 -1.25
N TYR A 109 -4.88 -8.03 -0.16
CA TYR A 109 -5.24 -9.44 -0.10
C TYR A 109 -6.73 -9.69 0.03
N GLN A 110 -7.46 -8.83 0.75
CA GLN A 110 -8.92 -8.93 0.86
C GLN A 110 -9.58 -8.73 -0.50
N LEU A 111 -9.09 -7.77 -1.28
CA LEU A 111 -9.60 -7.51 -2.64
C LEU A 111 -9.43 -8.73 -3.57
N LEU A 112 -8.31 -9.46 -3.45
CA LEU A 112 -8.06 -10.67 -4.24
C LEU A 112 -8.84 -11.90 -3.78
N ALA A 113 -9.45 -11.88 -2.60
CA ALA A 113 -10.26 -13.00 -2.14
C ALA A 113 -11.52 -13.19 -3.00
N ASN A 114 -11.93 -12.18 -3.78
CA ASN A 114 -13.02 -12.27 -4.74
C ASN A 114 -12.50 -12.73 -6.13
N PRO A 115 -12.83 -13.96 -6.59
CA PRO A 115 -12.37 -14.48 -7.88
C PRO A 115 -12.77 -13.60 -9.07
N SER A 116 -13.94 -12.98 -9.02
CA SER A 116 -14.47 -12.11 -10.09
C SER A 116 -13.58 -10.88 -10.32
N VAL A 117 -13.00 -10.35 -9.24
CA VAL A 117 -12.07 -9.21 -9.30
C VAL A 117 -10.77 -9.63 -9.98
N CYS A 118 -10.22 -10.79 -9.61
CA CYS A 118 -9.02 -11.34 -10.25
C CYS A 118 -9.23 -11.57 -11.76
N GLU A 119 -10.35 -12.18 -12.15
CA GLU A 119 -10.68 -12.42 -13.56
C GLU A 119 -10.82 -11.11 -14.34
N TYR A 120 -11.46 -10.10 -13.75
CA TYR A 120 -11.58 -8.77 -14.35
C TYR A 120 -10.21 -8.16 -14.64
N PHE A 121 -9.27 -8.21 -13.69
CA PHE A 121 -7.93 -7.66 -13.89
C PHE A 121 -7.14 -8.44 -14.93
N GLN A 122 -7.18 -9.78 -14.88
CA GLN A 122 -6.52 -10.61 -15.87
C GLN A 122 -7.03 -10.35 -17.29
N LYS A 123 -8.33 -10.06 -17.46
CA LYS A 123 -8.89 -9.76 -18.77
C LYS A 123 -8.54 -8.36 -19.29
N ASN A 124 -8.62 -7.35 -18.43
CA ASN A 124 -8.54 -5.95 -18.86
C ASN A 124 -7.13 -5.34 -18.74
N TYR A 125 -6.26 -5.93 -17.91
CA TYR A 125 -4.94 -5.37 -17.58
C TYR A 125 -3.78 -6.33 -17.87
N LEU A 126 -4.01 -7.44 -18.59
CA LEU A 126 -3.00 -8.49 -18.84
C LEU A 126 -1.65 -7.93 -19.29
N PHE A 127 -1.66 -7.01 -20.26
CA PHE A 127 -0.45 -6.40 -20.79
C PHE A 127 0.33 -5.61 -19.73
N TYR A 128 -0.37 -4.84 -18.90
CA TYR A 128 0.24 -4.04 -17.84
C TYR A 128 0.69 -4.91 -16.66
N MET A 129 -0.05 -5.97 -16.36
CA MET A 129 0.34 -6.97 -15.36
C MET A 129 1.63 -7.69 -15.76
N GLN A 130 1.79 -8.04 -17.05
CA GLN A 130 3.04 -8.62 -17.53
C GLN A 130 4.21 -7.65 -17.36
N LYS A 131 4.03 -6.37 -17.72
CA LYS A 131 5.04 -5.33 -17.50
C LYS A 131 5.39 -5.16 -16.02
N ALA A 132 4.37 -5.20 -15.15
CA ALA A 132 4.56 -5.15 -13.71
C ALA A 132 5.36 -6.35 -13.22
N TYR A 133 5.04 -7.57 -13.68
CA TYR A 133 5.76 -8.79 -13.33
C TYR A 133 7.21 -8.74 -13.77
N ASP A 134 7.49 -8.29 -15.00
CA ASP A 134 8.85 -8.18 -15.54
C ASP A 134 9.67 -7.18 -14.72
N ARG A 135 9.07 -6.04 -14.35
CA ARG A 135 9.70 -5.00 -13.51
C ARG A 135 9.95 -5.47 -12.08
N ILE A 136 8.98 -6.13 -11.46
CA ILE A 136 9.12 -6.74 -10.13
C ILE A 136 10.25 -7.77 -10.16
N SER A 137 10.26 -8.67 -11.15
CA SER A 137 11.27 -9.71 -11.27
C SER A 137 12.68 -9.13 -11.48
N LEU A 138 12.78 -8.06 -12.26
CA LEU A 138 14.04 -7.34 -12.47
C LEU A 138 14.59 -6.81 -11.15
N HIS A 139 13.78 -6.12 -10.35
CA HIS A 139 14.23 -5.51 -9.10
C HIS A 139 14.38 -6.51 -7.94
N LEU A 140 13.71 -7.66 -7.99
CA LEU A 140 13.91 -8.75 -7.05
C LEU A 140 15.18 -9.56 -7.34
N GLY A 141 15.63 -9.59 -8.60
CA GLY A 141 16.72 -10.46 -9.07
C GLY A 141 16.29 -11.92 -9.29
N TYR A 142 15.01 -12.24 -9.13
CA TYR A 142 14.43 -13.56 -9.42
C TYR A 142 12.97 -13.42 -9.86
N LYS A 143 12.41 -14.51 -10.39
CA LYS A 143 11.00 -14.61 -10.77
C LYS A 143 10.19 -15.10 -9.57
N PRO A 144 9.37 -14.24 -8.92
CA PRO A 144 8.56 -14.69 -7.81
C PRO A 144 7.42 -15.61 -8.30
N ASP A 145 6.99 -16.51 -7.42
CA ASP A 145 5.81 -17.34 -7.69
C ASP A 145 4.57 -16.46 -7.87
N HIS A 146 3.65 -16.94 -8.71
CA HIS A 146 2.45 -16.19 -9.04
C HIS A 146 1.59 -15.90 -7.80
N ALA A 147 1.47 -16.88 -6.89
CA ALA A 147 0.71 -16.73 -5.64
C ALA A 147 1.28 -15.63 -4.72
N HIS A 148 2.60 -15.39 -4.77
CA HIS A 148 3.26 -14.37 -3.97
C HIS A 148 3.16 -12.98 -4.59
N SER A 149 3.03 -12.90 -5.92
CA SER A 149 3.19 -11.64 -6.65
C SER A 149 1.91 -11.11 -7.32
N LEU A 150 0.82 -11.86 -7.35
CA LEU A 150 -0.42 -11.46 -8.03
C LEU A 150 -0.96 -10.10 -7.56
N ALA A 151 -0.99 -9.84 -6.25
CA ALA A 151 -1.43 -8.55 -5.69
C ALA A 151 -0.58 -7.39 -6.20
N ALA A 152 0.74 -7.53 -6.08
CA ALA A 152 1.70 -6.54 -6.54
C ALA A 152 1.60 -6.31 -8.06
N GLN A 153 1.39 -7.37 -8.85
CA GLN A 153 1.22 -7.28 -10.30
C GLN A 153 -0.04 -6.52 -10.70
N ILE A 154 -1.17 -6.79 -10.04
CA ILE A 154 -2.43 -6.10 -10.30
C ILE A 154 -2.28 -4.62 -9.96
N TRP A 155 -1.83 -4.32 -8.74
CA TRP A 155 -1.69 -2.95 -8.27
C TRP A 155 -0.71 -2.15 -9.14
N LEU A 156 0.49 -2.66 -9.39
CA LEU A 156 1.48 -1.97 -10.22
C LEU A 156 1.03 -1.91 -11.69
N GLY A 157 0.29 -2.92 -12.17
CA GLY A 157 -0.34 -2.91 -13.49
C GLY A 157 -1.34 -1.76 -13.66
N GLN A 158 -2.17 -1.49 -12.65
CA GLN A 158 -3.08 -0.34 -12.63
C GLN A 158 -2.34 1.00 -12.62
N ILE A 159 -1.17 1.08 -11.97
CA ILE A 159 -0.32 2.28 -12.02
C ILE A 159 0.27 2.46 -13.42
N LEU A 160 0.80 1.39 -14.01
CA LEU A 160 1.41 1.40 -15.35
C LEU A 160 0.39 1.64 -16.48
N SER A 161 -0.89 1.37 -16.25
CA SER A 161 -1.95 1.67 -17.22
C SER A 161 -2.36 3.14 -17.25
N LYS A 162 -1.94 3.95 -16.28
CA LYS A 162 -2.24 5.37 -16.24
C LYS A 162 -1.34 6.12 -17.22
N GLU A 163 -1.96 6.78 -18.21
CA GLU A 163 -1.26 7.45 -19.32
C GLU A 163 -0.24 8.52 -18.86
N HIS A 164 -0.41 9.10 -17.68
CA HIS A 164 0.44 10.16 -17.13
C HIS A 164 1.59 9.64 -16.25
N ILE A 165 1.69 8.32 -16.02
CA ILE A 165 2.73 7.75 -15.16
C ILE A 165 3.74 6.99 -16.02
N ILE A 166 4.95 7.52 -16.09
CA ILE A 166 6.09 6.86 -16.74
C ILE A 166 7.13 6.57 -15.65
N LEU A 167 7.35 5.30 -15.35
CA LEU A 167 8.32 4.89 -14.35
C LEU A 167 9.72 4.81 -14.97
N PRO A 168 10.75 5.44 -14.38
CA PRO A 168 12.14 5.27 -14.81
C PRO A 168 12.63 3.83 -14.59
N ALA A 169 13.78 3.48 -15.17
CA ALA A 169 14.39 2.16 -14.96
C ALA A 169 14.88 1.94 -13.51
N THR A 170 15.11 3.02 -12.75
CA THR A 170 15.50 2.96 -11.34
C THR A 170 14.30 2.65 -10.46
N LEU A 171 14.57 2.17 -9.22
CA LEU A 171 13.55 2.00 -8.20
C LEU A 171 12.82 3.32 -7.93
N THR A 172 11.49 3.22 -7.86
CA THR A 172 10.57 4.29 -7.50
C THR A 172 9.77 3.91 -6.25
N PRO A 173 9.03 4.85 -5.63
CA PRO A 173 8.11 4.50 -4.56
C PRO A 173 7.09 3.43 -4.93
N TYR A 174 6.64 3.39 -6.20
CA TYR A 174 5.74 2.33 -6.66
C TYR A 174 6.41 0.95 -6.61
N ASP A 175 7.69 0.88 -6.95
CA ASP A 175 8.44 -0.37 -6.89
C ASP A 175 8.63 -0.82 -5.45
N TYR A 176 9.00 0.08 -4.54
CA TYR A 176 9.15 -0.28 -3.13
C TYR A 176 7.89 -0.88 -2.53
N ARG A 177 6.70 -0.33 -2.84
CA ARG A 177 5.43 -0.91 -2.40
C ARG A 177 5.19 -2.29 -3.01
N ALA A 178 5.35 -2.42 -4.34
CA ALA A 178 5.13 -3.68 -5.04
C ALA A 178 6.07 -4.79 -4.54
N LEU A 179 7.37 -4.49 -4.38
CA LEU A 179 8.36 -5.43 -3.88
C LEU A 179 8.10 -5.79 -2.41
N SER A 180 7.70 -4.83 -1.58
CA SER A 180 7.30 -5.09 -0.19
C SER A 180 6.09 -6.01 -0.12
N SER A 181 5.10 -5.83 -1.01
CA SER A 181 3.95 -6.73 -1.13
C SER A 181 4.39 -8.17 -1.43
N VAL A 182 5.27 -8.38 -2.41
CA VAL A 182 5.77 -9.72 -2.75
C VAL A 182 6.51 -10.35 -1.57
N ARG A 183 7.47 -9.64 -0.96
CA ARG A 183 8.26 -10.18 0.15
C ARG A 183 7.42 -10.48 1.38
N TYR A 184 6.47 -9.62 1.71
CA TYR A 184 5.54 -9.86 2.79
C TYR A 184 4.70 -11.11 2.52
N LYS A 185 4.20 -11.28 1.29
CA LYS A 185 3.38 -12.44 0.92
C LYS A 185 4.16 -13.76 0.92
N GLU A 186 5.42 -13.74 0.48
CA GLU A 186 6.34 -14.87 0.59
C GLU A 186 6.41 -15.35 2.05
N LEU A 187 6.79 -14.46 2.97
CA LEU A 187 6.91 -14.78 4.39
C LEU A 187 5.58 -15.21 5.01
N LEU A 188 4.49 -14.55 4.64
CA LEU A 188 3.15 -14.91 5.14
C LEU A 188 2.78 -16.34 4.76
N MET A 189 3.13 -16.78 3.56
CA MET A 189 2.81 -18.13 3.07
C MET A 189 3.79 -19.20 3.55
N THR A 190 5.07 -18.87 3.74
CA THR A 190 6.10 -19.86 4.11
C THR A 190 6.33 -19.96 5.62
N GLU A 191 6.23 -18.85 6.35
CA GLU A 191 6.62 -18.73 7.76
C GLU A 191 5.46 -18.27 8.66
N GLY A 192 4.39 -17.74 8.07
CA GLY A 192 3.18 -17.33 8.77
C GLY A 192 3.11 -15.83 9.07
N GLU A 193 1.98 -15.42 9.63
CA GLU A 193 1.64 -14.01 9.84
C GLU A 193 2.60 -13.29 10.77
N GLU A 194 3.04 -13.93 11.85
CA GLU A 194 3.96 -13.32 12.81
C GLU A 194 5.31 -12.98 12.16
N ALA A 195 5.86 -13.89 11.35
CA ALA A 195 7.09 -13.68 10.62
C ALA A 195 6.94 -12.56 9.57
N ALA A 196 5.83 -12.54 8.84
CA ALA A 196 5.53 -11.48 7.87
C ALA A 196 5.40 -10.11 8.55
N ASN A 197 4.69 -10.04 9.69
CA ASN A 197 4.46 -8.81 10.44
C ASN A 197 5.76 -8.19 10.95
N HIS A 198 6.69 -9.02 11.40
CA HIS A 198 7.99 -8.58 11.94
C HIS A 198 9.10 -8.47 10.88
N SER A 199 8.79 -8.81 9.63
CA SER A 199 9.76 -8.75 8.53
C SER A 199 10.38 -7.35 8.39
N PRO A 200 11.67 -7.23 8.05
CA PRO A 200 12.31 -5.92 7.96
C PRO A 200 11.76 -5.08 6.81
N LEU A 201 11.79 -3.75 6.96
CA LEU A 201 11.36 -2.82 5.91
C LEU A 201 12.32 -2.89 4.71
N LEU A 202 11.76 -3.05 3.50
CA LEU A 202 12.57 -3.33 2.33
C LEU A 202 13.52 -2.20 1.96
N ALA A 203 13.11 -0.93 2.07
CA ALA A 203 13.97 0.20 1.74
C ALA A 203 15.22 0.32 2.64
N MET A 204 15.18 -0.29 3.83
CA MET A 204 16.32 -0.36 4.76
C MET A 204 17.24 -1.54 4.49
N GLN A 205 16.82 -2.46 3.62
CA GLN A 205 17.67 -3.51 3.12
C GLN A 205 18.42 -2.97 1.90
N ALA A 206 19.73 -3.18 1.83
CA ALA A 206 20.47 -2.92 0.60
C ALA A 206 19.97 -3.91 -0.46
N ILE A 207 19.02 -3.48 -1.29
CA ILE A 207 18.59 -4.26 -2.44
C ILE A 207 19.76 -4.23 -3.42
N ILE A 208 20.37 -5.41 -3.65
CA ILE A 208 21.53 -5.64 -4.53
C ILE A 208 21.11 -5.54 -5.99
#